data_AF-A0A8J8CQ38-F1
#
_entry.id   AF-A0A8J8CQ38-F1
#
_cell.length_a   1.000
_cell.length_b   1.000
_cell.length_c   1.000
_cell.angle_alpha   90.00
_cell.angle_beta   90.00
_cell.angle_gamma   90.00
#
_symmetry.space_group_name_H-M   'P 1'
#
loop_
_entity.id
_entity.type
_entity.pdbx_description
1 polymer ?
#
loop_
_entity_poly.entity_id
_entity_poly.type
_entity_poly.pdbx_seq_one_letter_code
_entity_poly.pdbx_strand_id
1 'polypeptide(L)'
;MASKEFQELYQQHDKMLIKLDHINRASKSALYNNKWKQYNIDASKLKGINGLKKLPFISSNDLRTTWESHSIEEIILTKSVGMWYCTSGSSGNRKWMAWTFNDINRSKKVLGERLLKILKPDDIMMAVLLSSPFISGSVPYRILESTGSVGTPIEQIILSPETVVDGFGILLKRQPTIFMCTPSLALRLAEEIAKNTPQILKAQAKAQKSAKLRIASAVTKIIKVKPKQVFKKLRLGYFVSEKLEPYRKAIEDSFGLEAYDFYGFTEGFGGGFECEIHNGLHFPCLNSILEIIPEDELEKEEKDPNYIPEAILLSEVEKGMRGEIVATDFKEAIPLIRYRMRDRVEVISPEECECDRSTPRLKIIGRTDAMITIGLIRMPVPIIEDLILKKFDNGKVNIWEIFISREGFKPKLTLTVEPEYVKDEVKFKKEIYDSLYSFDLFQRGVDNELFIFDKIKVVSKLKLEVYGQGKRRKVRHHPDFEKSVKM
;
A
#
# COMPACT_ATOMS: atom_id res chain seq x y z
N MET A 1 -1.13 -23.69 15.50
CA MET A 1 -1.11 -24.12 14.08
C MET A 1 -2.30 -23.50 13.35
N ALA A 2 -2.31 -23.48 12.00
CA ALA A 2 -3.45 -22.94 11.26
C ALA A 2 -4.74 -23.74 11.51
N SER A 3 -5.89 -23.08 11.41
CA SER A 3 -7.20 -23.73 11.54
C SER A 3 -7.40 -24.83 10.50
N LYS A 4 -8.25 -25.82 10.81
CA LYS A 4 -8.57 -26.92 9.89
C LYS A 4 -9.16 -26.42 8.56
N GLU A 5 -10.10 -25.47 8.62
CA GLU A 5 -10.71 -24.88 7.44
C GLU A 5 -9.66 -24.20 6.54
N PHE A 6 -8.69 -23.48 7.12
CA PHE A 6 -7.63 -22.84 6.36
C PHE A 6 -6.64 -23.85 5.75
N GLN A 7 -6.38 -24.96 6.43
CA GLN A 7 -5.60 -26.07 5.85
C GLN A 7 -6.34 -26.71 4.66
N GLU A 8 -7.65 -26.94 4.78
CA GLU A 8 -8.49 -27.45 3.69
C GLU A 8 -8.50 -26.49 2.49
N LEU A 9 -8.51 -25.18 2.70
CA LEU A 9 -8.35 -24.18 1.64
C LEU A 9 -7.03 -24.38 0.86
N TYR A 10 -5.92 -24.66 1.53
CA TYR A 10 -4.64 -24.91 0.84
C TYR A 10 -4.63 -26.23 0.06
N GLN A 11 -5.38 -27.25 0.51
CA GLN A 11 -5.60 -28.45 -0.29
C GLN A 11 -6.45 -28.16 -1.55
N GLN A 12 -7.42 -27.24 -1.47
CA GLN A 12 -8.18 -26.79 -2.63
C GLN A 12 -7.29 -25.99 -3.59
N HIS A 13 -6.39 -25.15 -3.08
CA HIS A 13 -5.40 -24.45 -3.89
C HIS A 13 -4.47 -25.40 -4.65
N ASP A 14 -4.02 -26.48 -4.02
CA ASP A 14 -3.21 -27.50 -4.68
C ASP A 14 -3.96 -28.12 -5.88
N LYS A 15 -5.22 -28.54 -5.66
CA LYS A 15 -6.09 -29.04 -6.74
C LYS A 15 -6.30 -28.00 -7.84
N MET A 16 -6.41 -26.72 -7.48
CA MET A 16 -6.58 -25.63 -8.41
C MET A 16 -5.33 -25.38 -9.27
N LEU A 17 -4.12 -25.41 -8.68
CA LEU A 17 -2.85 -25.35 -9.41
C LEU A 17 -2.77 -26.45 -10.48
N ILE A 18 -3.16 -27.68 -10.11
CA ILE A 18 -3.15 -28.84 -11.01
C ILE A 18 -4.20 -28.66 -12.11
N LYS A 19 -5.45 -28.37 -11.74
CA LYS A 19 -6.58 -28.24 -12.67
C LYS A 19 -6.36 -27.16 -13.72
N LEU A 20 -5.76 -26.02 -13.33
CA LEU A 20 -5.48 -24.90 -14.23
C LEU A 20 -4.18 -25.08 -15.02
N ASP A 21 -3.45 -26.18 -14.81
CA ASP A 21 -2.09 -26.38 -15.31
C ASP A 21 -1.22 -25.14 -15.07
N HIS A 22 -1.36 -24.55 -13.88
CA HIS A 22 -1.09 -23.12 -13.67
C HIS A 22 0.40 -22.77 -13.86
N ILE A 23 1.31 -23.65 -13.41
CA ILE A 23 2.76 -23.51 -13.57
C ILE A 23 3.15 -23.58 -15.05
N ASN A 24 2.70 -24.61 -15.76
CA ASN A 24 3.01 -24.77 -17.18
C ASN A 24 2.34 -23.70 -18.06
N ARG A 25 1.20 -23.17 -17.63
CA ARG A 25 0.58 -22.01 -18.28
C ARG A 25 1.44 -20.76 -18.09
N ALA A 26 1.92 -20.50 -16.88
CA ALA A 26 2.80 -19.36 -16.59
C ALA A 26 4.12 -19.40 -17.38
N SER A 27 4.69 -20.59 -17.63
CA SER A 27 5.94 -20.75 -18.40
C SER A 27 5.88 -20.19 -19.82
N LYS A 28 4.68 -19.99 -20.38
CA LYS A 28 4.46 -19.43 -21.72
C LYS A 28 4.68 -17.92 -21.76
N SER A 29 4.66 -17.24 -20.62
CA SER A 29 4.92 -15.80 -20.51
C SER A 29 6.42 -15.53 -20.49
N ALA A 30 6.86 -14.50 -21.21
CA ALA A 30 8.25 -14.01 -21.20
C ALA A 30 8.75 -13.67 -19.78
N LEU A 31 7.85 -13.35 -18.86
CA LEU A 31 8.18 -13.10 -17.45
C LEU A 31 8.87 -14.30 -16.78
N TYR A 32 8.49 -15.52 -17.18
CA TYR A 32 8.99 -16.76 -16.59
C TYR A 32 9.91 -17.53 -17.52
N ASN A 33 9.56 -17.58 -18.82
CA ASN A 33 10.18 -18.47 -19.80
C ASN A 33 11.71 -18.41 -19.78
N ASN A 34 12.27 -17.21 -19.86
CA ASN A 34 13.72 -17.01 -19.90
C ASN A 34 14.39 -17.43 -18.60
N LYS A 35 13.84 -16.99 -17.45
CA LYS A 35 14.38 -17.31 -16.13
C LYS A 35 14.33 -18.82 -15.88
N TRP A 36 13.20 -19.46 -16.12
CA TRP A 36 13.05 -20.90 -15.88
C TRP A 36 13.93 -21.76 -16.79
N LYS A 37 14.14 -21.34 -18.05
CA LYS A 37 15.13 -21.98 -18.93
C LYS A 37 16.54 -21.88 -18.39
N GLN A 38 16.96 -20.72 -17.86
CA GLN A 38 18.29 -20.54 -17.26
C GLN A 38 18.51 -21.47 -16.05
N TYR A 39 17.46 -21.76 -15.28
CA TYR A 39 17.50 -22.71 -14.17
C TYR A 39 17.25 -24.17 -14.58
N ASN A 40 17.21 -24.49 -15.88
CA ASN A 40 16.89 -25.83 -16.41
C ASN A 40 15.56 -26.41 -15.90
N ILE A 41 14.56 -25.55 -15.70
CA ILE A 41 13.25 -25.93 -15.16
C ILE A 41 12.32 -26.38 -16.28
N ASP A 42 11.88 -27.63 -16.20
CA ASP A 42 10.81 -28.16 -17.04
C ASP A 42 9.46 -28.01 -16.34
N ALA A 43 8.77 -26.89 -16.62
CA ALA A 43 7.48 -26.54 -16.03
C ALA A 43 6.38 -27.59 -16.28
N SER A 44 6.48 -28.39 -17.36
CA SER A 44 5.48 -29.40 -17.69
C SER A 44 5.44 -30.56 -16.67
N LYS A 45 6.57 -30.80 -16.00
CA LYS A 45 6.73 -31.84 -14.96
C LYS A 45 6.37 -31.36 -13.56
N LEU A 46 6.12 -30.06 -13.38
CA LEU A 46 5.80 -29.47 -12.08
C LEU A 46 4.29 -29.34 -11.91
N LYS A 47 3.77 -29.88 -10.81
CA LYS A 47 2.35 -29.90 -10.50
C LYS A 47 2.11 -29.60 -9.02
N GLY A 48 1.00 -28.92 -8.74
CA GLY A 48 0.58 -28.59 -7.37
C GLY A 48 1.60 -27.74 -6.60
N ILE A 49 1.42 -27.72 -5.29
CA ILE A 49 2.25 -27.01 -4.31
C ILE A 49 3.68 -27.57 -4.29
N ASN A 50 3.85 -28.89 -4.44
CA ASN A 50 5.17 -29.51 -4.50
C ASN A 50 5.97 -29.06 -5.73
N GLY A 51 5.30 -28.88 -6.87
CA GLY A 51 5.91 -28.27 -8.06
C GLY A 51 6.22 -26.79 -7.83
N LEU A 52 5.30 -26.06 -7.18
CA LEU A 52 5.47 -24.65 -6.85
C LEU A 52 6.74 -24.41 -6.04
N LYS A 53 6.97 -25.16 -4.95
CA LYS A 53 8.14 -25.02 -4.06
C LYS A 53 9.50 -25.12 -4.77
N LYS A 54 9.55 -25.74 -5.97
CA LYS A 54 10.78 -25.91 -6.77
C LYS A 54 11.08 -24.74 -7.70
N LEU A 55 10.18 -23.75 -7.81
CA LEU A 55 10.34 -22.62 -8.71
C LEU A 55 11.11 -21.47 -8.04
N PRO A 56 11.97 -20.75 -8.79
CA PRO A 56 12.61 -19.55 -8.29
C PRO A 56 11.58 -18.44 -8.09
N PHE A 57 11.91 -17.49 -7.21
CA PHE A 57 11.08 -16.31 -7.01
C PHE A 57 11.13 -15.35 -8.19
N ILE A 58 10.05 -14.59 -8.36
CA ILE A 58 10.05 -13.37 -9.18
C ILE A 58 9.81 -12.15 -8.30
N SER A 59 10.28 -10.99 -8.75
CA SER A 59 10.21 -9.73 -8.04
C SER A 59 9.59 -8.64 -8.91
N SER A 60 9.32 -7.49 -8.30
CA SER A 60 8.94 -6.27 -9.03
C SER A 60 9.96 -5.88 -10.12
N ASN A 61 11.24 -6.20 -9.93
CA ASN A 61 12.27 -5.87 -10.90
C ASN A 61 12.16 -6.76 -12.14
N ASP A 62 11.95 -8.06 -11.96
CA ASP A 62 11.75 -9.00 -13.08
C ASP A 62 10.59 -8.50 -13.97
N LEU A 63 9.44 -8.18 -13.36
CA LEU A 63 8.30 -7.58 -14.06
C LEU A 63 8.72 -6.36 -14.89
N ARG A 64 9.38 -5.38 -14.26
CA ARG A 64 9.80 -4.14 -14.92
C ARG A 64 10.73 -4.42 -16.10
N THR A 65 11.76 -5.22 -15.90
CA THR A 65 12.73 -5.56 -16.95
C THR A 65 12.09 -6.32 -18.11
N THR A 66 11.11 -7.20 -17.83
CA THR A 66 10.37 -7.89 -18.89
C THR A 66 9.52 -6.90 -19.68
N TRP A 67 8.81 -5.98 -19.03
CA TRP A 67 8.04 -4.92 -19.70
C TRP A 67 8.90 -4.02 -20.60
N GLU A 68 10.16 -3.76 -20.22
CA GLU A 68 11.09 -2.94 -21.02
C GLU A 68 11.63 -3.67 -22.25
N SER A 69 11.74 -5.01 -22.18
CA SER A 69 12.48 -5.81 -23.16
C SER A 69 11.61 -6.67 -24.08
N HIS A 70 10.33 -6.85 -23.76
CA HIS A 70 9.42 -7.74 -24.51
C HIS A 70 8.13 -7.01 -24.88
N SER A 71 7.46 -7.51 -25.92
CA SER A 71 6.12 -7.05 -26.28
C SER A 71 5.08 -7.44 -25.23
N ILE A 72 3.94 -6.74 -25.24
CA ILE A 72 2.84 -7.03 -24.31
C ILE A 72 2.32 -8.46 -24.54
N GLU A 73 2.22 -8.87 -25.81
CA GLU A 73 1.73 -10.17 -26.25
C GLU A 73 2.59 -11.34 -25.78
N GLU A 74 3.89 -11.12 -25.56
CA GLU A 74 4.78 -12.11 -24.97
C GLU A 74 4.63 -12.22 -23.44
N ILE A 75 4.15 -11.16 -22.79
CA ILE A 75 4.00 -11.10 -21.33
C ILE A 75 2.65 -11.64 -20.90
N ILE A 76 1.56 -11.23 -21.55
CA ILE A 76 0.20 -11.60 -21.17
C ILE A 76 -0.21 -12.95 -21.79
N LEU A 77 -0.97 -13.74 -21.05
CA LEU A 77 -1.37 -15.10 -21.47
C LEU A 77 -2.77 -15.15 -22.10
N THR A 78 -3.31 -14.00 -22.48
CA THR A 78 -4.67 -13.86 -23.00
C THR A 78 -4.77 -12.70 -23.97
N LYS A 79 -5.66 -12.81 -24.96
CA LYS A 79 -6.02 -11.70 -25.85
C LYS A 79 -7.16 -10.85 -25.29
N SER A 80 -7.87 -11.33 -24.27
CA SER A 80 -9.04 -10.67 -23.68
C SER A 80 -8.67 -10.01 -22.36
N VAL A 81 -8.08 -8.81 -22.45
CA VAL A 81 -7.82 -7.96 -21.29
C VAL A 81 -9.02 -7.06 -21.05
N GLY A 82 -9.58 -7.10 -19.85
CA GLY A 82 -10.72 -6.27 -19.46
C GLY A 82 -10.30 -4.93 -18.87
N MET A 83 -9.21 -4.90 -18.09
CA MET A 83 -8.74 -3.67 -17.44
C MET A 83 -7.24 -3.68 -17.20
N TRP A 84 -6.65 -2.48 -17.19
CA TRP A 84 -5.25 -2.26 -16.86
C TRP A 84 -5.15 -1.42 -15.60
N TYR A 85 -4.33 -1.87 -14.67
CA TYR A 85 -3.95 -1.08 -13.49
C TYR A 85 -2.45 -0.83 -13.49
N CYS A 86 -2.03 0.27 -12.88
CA CYS A 86 -0.63 0.52 -12.65
C CYS A 86 -0.32 0.76 -11.17
N THR A 87 0.90 0.40 -10.76
CA THR A 87 1.37 0.73 -9.42
C THR A 87 1.40 2.24 -9.23
N SER A 88 1.12 2.70 -8.01
CA SER A 88 1.38 4.08 -7.60
C SER A 88 2.89 4.38 -7.48
N GLY A 89 3.73 3.34 -7.57
CA GLY A 89 5.17 3.42 -7.71
C GLY A 89 5.52 4.18 -8.98
N SER A 90 6.12 5.33 -8.79
CA SER A 90 5.97 6.42 -9.73
C SER A 90 7.32 6.79 -10.40
N SER A 91 8.30 5.89 -10.26
CA SER A 91 9.64 5.97 -10.84
C SER A 91 9.64 5.80 -12.38
N GLY A 92 9.01 6.69 -13.15
CA GLY A 92 9.03 6.76 -14.63
C GLY A 92 8.46 5.55 -15.39
N ASN A 93 8.89 4.35 -15.05
CA ASN A 93 8.42 3.06 -15.50
C ASN A 93 7.47 2.41 -14.48
N ARG A 94 6.17 2.67 -14.64
CA ARG A 94 5.11 2.11 -13.80
C ARG A 94 4.93 0.63 -14.15
N LYS A 95 4.80 -0.22 -13.14
CA LYS A 95 4.38 -1.61 -13.34
C LYS A 95 2.91 -1.63 -13.74
N TRP A 96 2.62 -2.00 -14.99
CA TRP A 96 1.28 -2.22 -15.50
C TRP A 96 0.87 -3.68 -15.29
N MET A 97 -0.38 -3.89 -14.95
CA MET A 97 -0.97 -5.20 -14.68
C MET A 97 -2.25 -5.32 -15.47
N ALA A 98 -2.31 -6.32 -16.35
CA ALA A 98 -3.50 -6.69 -17.09
C ALA A 98 -4.41 -7.57 -16.23
N TRP A 99 -5.72 -7.35 -16.36
CA TRP A 99 -6.77 -8.10 -15.67
C TRP A 99 -7.85 -8.53 -16.66
N THR A 100 -8.18 -9.83 -16.70
CA THR A 100 -9.36 -10.30 -17.43
C THR A 100 -10.64 -10.02 -16.65
N PHE A 101 -11.80 -10.16 -17.31
CA PHE A 101 -13.09 -10.11 -16.62
C PHE A 101 -13.19 -11.18 -15.51
N ASN A 102 -12.64 -12.37 -15.73
CA ASN A 102 -12.62 -13.44 -14.73
C ASN A 102 -11.69 -13.12 -13.57
N ASP A 103 -10.53 -12.50 -13.82
CA ASP A 103 -9.62 -12.04 -12.76
C ASP A 103 -10.33 -11.06 -11.82
N ILE A 104 -11.07 -10.11 -12.42
CA ILE A 104 -11.88 -9.14 -11.69
C ILE A 104 -12.98 -9.87 -10.91
N ASN A 105 -13.74 -10.78 -11.52
CA ASN A 105 -14.81 -11.49 -10.84
C ASN A 105 -14.33 -12.35 -9.67
N ARG A 106 -13.19 -13.06 -9.80
CA ARG A 106 -12.60 -13.82 -8.69
C ARG A 106 -12.23 -12.91 -7.52
N SER A 107 -11.73 -11.70 -7.80
CA SER A 107 -11.38 -10.74 -6.76
C SER A 107 -12.58 -10.22 -5.94
N LYS A 108 -13.78 -10.18 -6.52
CA LYS A 108 -15.01 -9.69 -5.85
C LYS A 108 -15.33 -10.51 -4.59
N LYS A 109 -15.21 -11.84 -4.68
CA LYS A 109 -15.50 -12.73 -3.55
C LYS A 109 -14.59 -12.43 -2.36
N VAL A 110 -13.30 -12.22 -2.64
CA VAL A 110 -12.30 -11.85 -1.62
C VAL A 110 -12.72 -10.57 -0.90
N LEU A 111 -13.09 -9.51 -1.64
CA LEU A 111 -13.53 -8.24 -1.04
C LEU A 111 -14.82 -8.36 -0.23
N GLY A 112 -15.77 -9.18 -0.70
CA GLY A 112 -17.01 -9.46 0.02
C GLY A 112 -16.74 -10.02 1.41
N GLU A 113 -15.95 -11.08 1.53
CA GLU A 113 -15.65 -11.70 2.82
C GLU A 113 -14.97 -10.74 3.83
N ARG A 114 -14.28 -9.70 3.35
CA ARG A 114 -13.64 -8.69 4.20
C ARG A 114 -14.65 -7.80 4.90
N LEU A 115 -15.63 -7.28 4.17
CA LEU A 115 -16.46 -6.15 4.62
C LEU A 115 -17.86 -6.59 5.07
N LEU A 116 -18.42 -7.64 4.47
CA LEU A 116 -19.85 -7.94 4.57
C LEU A 116 -20.34 -8.25 5.99
N LYS A 117 -19.50 -8.80 6.86
CA LYS A 117 -19.90 -9.08 8.26
C LYS A 117 -20.24 -7.79 9.04
N ILE A 118 -19.73 -6.62 8.62
CA ILE A 118 -19.81 -5.35 9.38
C ILE A 118 -20.70 -4.31 8.68
N LEU A 119 -20.99 -4.51 7.39
CA LEU A 119 -21.85 -3.62 6.60
C LEU A 119 -23.34 -3.82 6.94
N LYS A 120 -24.09 -2.73 6.89
CA LYS A 120 -25.55 -2.69 7.06
C LYS A 120 -26.19 -2.22 5.75
N PRO A 121 -27.41 -2.69 5.41
CA PRO A 121 -28.09 -2.29 4.19
C PRO A 121 -28.32 -0.78 4.02
N ASP A 122 -28.38 -0.02 5.12
CA ASP A 122 -28.58 1.43 5.14
C ASP A 122 -27.27 2.23 5.17
N ASP A 123 -26.12 1.56 5.07
CA ASP A 123 -24.84 2.25 5.01
C ASP A 123 -24.67 3.06 3.73
N ILE A 124 -24.03 4.21 3.91
CA ILE A 124 -23.62 5.11 2.83
C ILE A 124 -22.10 5.30 2.95
N MET A 125 -21.36 4.80 1.98
CA MET A 125 -19.91 4.89 1.93
C MET A 125 -19.46 6.12 1.13
N MET A 126 -18.70 7.00 1.77
CA MET A 126 -17.88 8.00 1.09
C MET A 126 -16.50 7.40 0.81
N ALA A 127 -16.11 7.30 -0.44
CA ALA A 127 -14.77 6.85 -0.82
C ALA A 127 -14.00 8.00 -1.49
N VAL A 128 -12.82 8.34 -0.96
CA VAL A 128 -11.92 9.36 -1.53
C VAL A 128 -10.56 8.73 -1.79
N LEU A 129 -10.32 8.33 -3.04
CA LEU A 129 -9.12 7.59 -3.46
C LEU A 129 -8.63 8.10 -4.81
N LEU A 130 -7.36 7.82 -5.14
CA LEU A 130 -6.83 8.11 -6.46
C LEU A 130 -7.59 7.32 -7.53
N SER A 131 -8.01 8.03 -8.58
CA SER A 131 -8.73 7.46 -9.72
C SER A 131 -7.85 6.53 -10.57
N SER A 132 -8.47 5.85 -11.54
CA SER A 132 -7.75 5.11 -12.60
C SER A 132 -6.56 5.92 -13.14
N PRO A 133 -5.39 5.31 -13.41
CA PRO A 133 -5.12 3.87 -13.53
C PRO A 133 -4.76 3.12 -12.23
N PHE A 134 -4.93 3.73 -11.06
CA PHE A 134 -4.58 3.07 -9.79
C PHE A 134 -5.66 2.08 -9.35
N ILE A 135 -5.24 0.88 -8.91
CA ILE A 135 -6.16 -0.16 -8.45
C ILE A 135 -7.01 0.29 -7.25
N SER A 136 -6.49 1.17 -6.40
CA SER A 136 -7.22 1.71 -5.25
C SER A 136 -8.53 2.37 -5.66
N GLY A 137 -8.54 3.10 -6.78
CA GLY A 137 -9.74 3.77 -7.28
C GLY A 137 -10.83 2.80 -7.75
N SER A 138 -10.50 1.53 -8.04
CA SER A 138 -11.49 0.54 -8.44
C SER A 138 -12.16 -0.17 -7.26
N VAL A 139 -11.53 -0.15 -6.07
CA VAL A 139 -12.00 -0.85 -4.87
C VAL A 139 -13.45 -0.50 -4.52
N PRO A 140 -13.89 0.77 -4.47
CA PRO A 140 -15.28 1.11 -4.15
C PRO A 140 -16.29 0.46 -5.12
N TYR A 141 -16.01 0.49 -6.42
CA TYR A 141 -16.85 -0.17 -7.43
C TYR A 141 -16.93 -1.68 -7.23
N ARG A 142 -15.82 -2.33 -6.84
CA ARG A 142 -15.83 -3.76 -6.55
C ARG A 142 -16.62 -4.07 -5.27
N ILE A 143 -16.55 -3.21 -4.27
CA ILE A 143 -17.38 -3.33 -3.06
C ILE A 143 -18.86 -3.24 -3.42
N LEU A 144 -19.25 -2.34 -4.33
CA LEU A 144 -20.64 -2.23 -4.79
C LEU A 144 -21.12 -3.54 -5.43
N GLU A 145 -20.32 -4.11 -6.33
CA GLU A 145 -20.66 -5.38 -6.98
C GLU A 145 -20.72 -6.55 -5.99
N SER A 146 -19.77 -6.63 -5.05
CA SER A 146 -19.73 -7.69 -4.03
C SER A 146 -20.93 -7.59 -3.10
N THR A 147 -21.23 -6.39 -2.59
CA THR A 147 -22.38 -6.12 -1.70
C THR A 147 -23.71 -6.36 -2.38
N GLY A 148 -23.85 -6.01 -3.66
CA GLY A 148 -25.02 -6.36 -4.47
C GLY A 148 -25.18 -7.87 -4.67
N SER A 149 -24.08 -8.59 -4.92
CA SER A 149 -24.12 -10.04 -5.19
C SER A 149 -24.49 -10.89 -3.98
N VAL A 150 -24.23 -10.40 -2.77
CA VAL A 150 -24.49 -11.12 -1.50
C VAL A 150 -25.71 -10.59 -0.73
N GLY A 151 -26.45 -9.64 -1.30
CA GLY A 151 -27.73 -9.17 -0.75
C GLY A 151 -27.64 -8.06 0.31
N THR A 152 -26.53 -7.35 0.44
CA THR A 152 -26.40 -6.18 1.34
C THR A 152 -25.90 -4.95 0.56
N PRO A 153 -26.57 -4.52 -0.52
CA PRO A 153 -26.09 -3.39 -1.33
C PRO A 153 -26.01 -2.13 -0.46
N ILE A 154 -24.86 -1.45 -0.52
CA ILE A 154 -24.65 -0.17 0.16
C ILE A 154 -24.61 0.97 -0.85
N GLU A 155 -25.07 2.15 -0.45
CA GLU A 155 -24.93 3.36 -1.27
C GLU A 155 -23.47 3.84 -1.25
N GLN A 156 -22.99 4.39 -2.36
CA GLN A 156 -21.63 4.93 -2.43
C GLN A 156 -21.59 6.32 -3.07
N ILE A 157 -20.77 7.19 -2.49
CA ILE A 157 -20.36 8.49 -3.04
C ILE A 157 -18.84 8.41 -3.25
N ILE A 158 -18.44 8.24 -4.51
CA ILE A 158 -17.04 8.06 -4.90
C ILE A 158 -16.51 9.41 -5.41
N LEU A 159 -15.42 9.86 -4.80
CA LEU A 159 -14.75 11.12 -5.10
C LEU A 159 -13.25 10.87 -5.25
N SER A 160 -12.58 11.81 -5.90
CA SER A 160 -11.12 11.85 -5.97
C SER A 160 -10.59 12.99 -5.08
N PRO A 161 -9.29 13.02 -4.75
CA PRO A 161 -8.70 14.14 -4.01
C PRO A 161 -8.97 15.51 -4.66
N GLU A 162 -9.10 15.54 -5.99
CA GLU A 162 -9.34 16.76 -6.78
C GLU A 162 -10.81 17.20 -6.74
N THR A 163 -11.76 16.26 -6.60
CA THR A 163 -13.21 16.53 -6.67
C THR A 163 -13.91 16.53 -5.31
N VAL A 164 -13.21 16.14 -4.24
CA VAL A 164 -13.76 16.07 -2.89
C VAL A 164 -14.31 17.41 -2.39
N VAL A 165 -13.66 18.52 -2.77
CA VAL A 165 -14.10 19.87 -2.38
C VAL A 165 -15.47 20.19 -2.97
N ASP A 166 -15.67 19.88 -4.25
CA ASP A 166 -16.95 20.07 -4.94
C ASP A 166 -18.03 19.12 -4.41
N GLY A 167 -17.62 17.91 -4.01
CA GLY A 167 -18.48 16.88 -3.44
C GLY A 167 -19.01 17.19 -2.03
N PHE A 168 -18.45 18.17 -1.30
CA PHE A 168 -18.88 18.43 0.09
C PHE A 168 -20.38 18.69 0.23
N GLY A 169 -20.99 19.41 -0.71
CA GLY A 169 -22.40 19.75 -0.66
C GLY A 169 -23.32 18.52 -0.58
N ILE A 170 -23.02 17.46 -1.33
CA ILE A 170 -23.79 16.22 -1.30
C ILE A 170 -23.45 15.39 -0.05
N LEU A 171 -22.18 15.34 0.36
CA LEU A 171 -21.75 14.62 1.56
C LEU A 171 -22.46 15.15 2.82
N LEU A 172 -22.58 16.47 2.96
CA LEU A 172 -23.30 17.09 4.08
C LEU A 172 -24.79 16.72 4.12
N LYS A 173 -25.42 16.58 2.94
CA LYS A 173 -26.84 16.24 2.83
C LYS A 173 -27.09 14.76 3.07
N ARG A 174 -26.26 13.87 2.50
CA ARG A 174 -26.44 12.41 2.61
C ARG A 174 -25.96 11.85 3.94
N GLN A 175 -24.99 12.51 4.60
CA GLN A 175 -24.44 12.08 5.89
C GLN A 175 -23.93 10.63 5.85
N PRO A 176 -22.77 10.38 5.20
CA PRO A 176 -22.20 9.04 5.08
C PRO A 176 -21.98 8.38 6.45
N THR A 177 -22.08 7.05 6.48
CA THR A 177 -21.82 6.22 7.67
C THR A 177 -20.43 5.58 7.62
N ILE A 178 -19.86 5.43 6.43
CA ILE A 178 -18.55 4.81 6.20
C ILE A 178 -17.66 5.78 5.45
N PHE A 179 -16.39 5.85 5.85
CA PHE A 179 -15.36 6.61 5.15
C PHE A 179 -14.25 5.69 4.65
N MET A 180 -13.95 5.71 3.36
CA MET A 180 -12.82 4.98 2.78
C MET A 180 -11.81 5.97 2.19
N CYS A 181 -10.55 5.87 2.60
CA CYS A 181 -9.50 6.81 2.20
C CYS A 181 -8.09 6.23 2.42
N THR A 182 -7.04 6.99 2.09
CA THR A 182 -5.71 6.73 2.65
C THR A 182 -5.52 7.50 3.96
N PRO A 183 -4.75 7.00 4.94
CA PRO A 183 -4.55 7.66 6.22
C PRO A 183 -4.07 9.12 6.11
N SER A 184 -3.06 9.39 5.28
CA SER A 184 -2.51 10.74 5.13
C SER A 184 -3.51 11.71 4.48
N LEU A 185 -4.26 11.24 3.47
CA LEU A 185 -5.29 12.02 2.81
C LEU A 185 -6.46 12.31 3.74
N ALA A 186 -6.87 11.37 4.59
CA ALA A 186 -7.93 11.57 5.57
C ALA A 186 -7.63 12.75 6.51
N LEU A 187 -6.38 12.85 7.00
CA LEU A 187 -5.98 13.99 7.84
C LEU A 187 -5.97 15.31 7.05
N ARG A 188 -5.47 15.32 5.81
CA ARG A 188 -5.56 16.50 4.93
C ARG A 188 -7.00 16.93 4.71
N LEU A 189 -7.90 15.98 4.49
CA LEU A 189 -9.35 16.26 4.35
C LEU A 189 -9.93 16.83 5.64
N ALA A 190 -9.51 16.35 6.81
CA ALA A 190 -9.96 16.92 8.08
C ALA A 190 -9.57 18.41 8.21
N GLU A 191 -8.37 18.79 7.77
CA GLU A 191 -7.95 20.19 7.73
C GLU A 191 -8.76 21.01 6.72
N GLU A 192 -8.98 20.45 5.53
CA GLU A 192 -9.70 21.13 4.45
C GLU A 192 -11.17 21.35 4.85
N ILE A 193 -11.77 20.38 5.53
CA ILE A 193 -13.08 20.50 6.17
C ILE A 193 -13.05 21.65 7.17
N ALA A 194 -12.07 21.67 8.10
CA ALA A 194 -11.99 22.72 9.10
C ALA A 194 -11.88 24.13 8.48
N LYS A 195 -11.14 24.27 7.37
CA LYS A 195 -10.97 25.53 6.63
C LYS A 195 -12.24 25.97 5.89
N ASN A 196 -12.92 25.06 5.20
CA ASN A 196 -14.03 25.39 4.30
C ASN A 196 -15.42 25.34 4.96
N THR A 197 -15.55 24.63 6.09
CA THR A 197 -16.84 24.48 6.80
C THR A 197 -17.53 25.81 7.10
N PRO A 198 -16.85 26.89 7.54
CA PRO A 198 -17.52 28.17 7.77
C PRO A 198 -18.21 28.75 6.53
N GLN A 199 -17.57 28.64 5.36
CA GLN A 199 -18.12 29.14 4.09
C GLN A 199 -19.31 28.29 3.62
N ILE A 200 -19.19 26.97 3.72
CA ILE A 200 -20.24 26.03 3.31
C ILE A 200 -21.48 26.18 4.20
N LEU A 201 -21.30 26.25 5.53
CA LEU A 201 -22.40 26.50 6.47
C LEU A 201 -23.06 27.85 6.21
N LYS A 202 -22.29 28.88 5.84
CA LYS A 202 -22.83 30.20 5.48
C LYS A 202 -23.71 30.12 4.23
N ALA A 203 -23.26 29.41 3.19
CA ALA A 203 -24.01 29.20 1.96
C ALA A 203 -25.31 28.42 2.21
N GLN A 204 -25.26 27.33 2.99
CA GLN A 204 -26.43 26.56 3.38
C GLN A 204 -27.40 27.37 4.26
N ALA A 205 -26.90 28.14 5.22
CA ALA A 205 -27.71 29.00 6.07
C ALA A 205 -28.47 30.06 5.25
N LYS A 206 -27.85 30.58 4.19
CA LYS A 206 -28.47 31.52 3.25
C LYS A 206 -29.55 30.84 2.42
N ALA A 207 -29.27 29.66 1.86
CA ALA A 207 -30.21 28.90 1.05
C ALA A 207 -31.44 28.39 1.83
N GLN A 208 -31.24 27.95 3.08
CA GLN A 208 -32.29 27.38 3.93
C GLN A 208 -32.95 28.40 4.87
N LYS A 209 -32.57 29.69 4.81
CA LYS A 209 -33.02 30.75 5.74
C LYS A 209 -32.92 30.34 7.23
N SER A 210 -31.91 29.56 7.61
CA SER A 210 -31.80 28.96 8.94
C SER A 210 -30.91 29.79 9.88
N ALA A 211 -31.52 30.36 10.92
CA ALA A 211 -30.80 31.12 11.95
C ALA A 211 -29.79 30.25 12.73
N LYS A 212 -30.15 28.99 13.00
CA LYS A 212 -29.27 28.00 13.66
C LYS A 212 -27.99 27.75 12.88
N LEU A 213 -28.08 27.64 11.55
CA LEU A 213 -26.91 27.46 10.68
C LEU A 213 -26.07 28.74 10.53
N ARG A 214 -26.69 29.94 10.62
CA ARG A 214 -25.93 31.21 10.67
C ARG A 214 -25.11 31.33 11.93
N ILE A 215 -25.69 31.00 13.09
CA ILE A 215 -24.99 30.97 14.38
C ILE A 215 -23.85 29.94 14.32
N ALA A 216 -24.12 28.73 13.80
CA ALA A 216 -23.08 27.73 13.60
C ALA A 216 -21.92 28.28 12.73
N SER A 217 -22.20 28.86 11.56
CA SER A 217 -21.17 29.46 10.68
C SER A 217 -20.33 30.56 11.35
N ALA A 218 -20.88 31.32 12.29
CA ALA A 218 -20.13 32.33 13.03
C ALA A 218 -19.21 31.69 14.09
N VAL A 219 -19.70 30.67 14.81
CA VAL A 219 -18.95 29.94 15.84
C VAL A 219 -17.78 29.16 15.22
N THR A 220 -17.95 28.60 14.02
CA THR A 220 -16.90 27.84 13.33
C THR A 220 -15.74 28.69 12.81
N LYS A 221 -15.84 30.02 12.84
CA LYS A 221 -14.70 30.93 12.59
C LYS A 221 -13.76 31.06 13.80
N ILE A 222 -14.25 30.74 14.99
CA ILE A 222 -13.53 30.86 16.27
C ILE A 222 -13.06 29.48 16.74
N ILE A 223 -13.84 28.43 16.47
CA ILE A 223 -13.56 27.04 16.85
C ILE A 223 -13.25 26.22 15.60
N LYS A 224 -12.06 25.58 15.53
CA LYS A 224 -11.73 24.63 14.46
C LYS A 224 -12.73 23.47 14.47
N VAL A 225 -13.50 23.37 13.39
CA VAL A 225 -14.50 22.30 13.25
C VAL A 225 -13.81 20.99 12.89
N LYS A 226 -14.09 19.95 13.66
CA LYS A 226 -13.66 18.59 13.34
C LYS A 226 -14.71 17.91 12.44
N PRO A 227 -14.31 17.04 11.49
CA PRO A 227 -15.25 16.31 10.64
C PRO A 227 -16.40 15.63 11.38
N LYS A 228 -16.15 15.04 12.57
CA LYS A 228 -17.18 14.40 13.41
C LYS A 228 -18.34 15.31 13.82
N GLN A 229 -18.12 16.62 13.87
CA GLN A 229 -19.17 17.58 14.21
C GLN A 229 -20.13 17.84 13.04
N VAL A 230 -19.68 17.52 11.84
CA VAL A 230 -20.34 17.80 10.56
C VAL A 230 -20.94 16.53 9.97
N PHE A 231 -20.22 15.41 10.06
CA PHE A 231 -20.62 14.08 9.64
C PHE A 231 -20.98 13.23 10.86
N LYS A 232 -22.21 13.41 11.35
CA LYS A 232 -22.63 12.82 12.64
C LYS A 232 -22.93 11.33 12.59
N LYS A 233 -23.07 10.77 11.37
CA LYS A 233 -23.42 9.37 11.13
C LYS A 233 -22.21 8.48 10.87
N LEU A 234 -21.01 9.05 10.71
CA LEU A 234 -19.80 8.26 10.49
C LEU A 234 -19.59 7.31 11.68
N ARG A 235 -19.40 6.04 11.37
CA ARG A 235 -19.16 4.96 12.33
C ARG A 235 -17.92 4.14 12.01
N LEU A 236 -17.63 3.91 10.72
CA LEU A 236 -16.48 3.11 10.27
C LEU A 236 -15.59 3.89 9.33
N GLY A 237 -14.28 3.65 9.42
CA GLY A 237 -13.27 4.16 8.49
C GLY A 237 -12.40 3.03 7.95
N TYR A 238 -12.35 2.80 6.64
CA TYR A 238 -11.48 1.82 6.00
C TYR A 238 -10.30 2.51 5.32
N PHE A 239 -9.09 2.20 5.76
CA PHE A 239 -7.89 2.88 5.30
C PHE A 239 -6.99 1.96 4.48
N VAL A 240 -6.68 2.40 3.26
CA VAL A 240 -5.94 1.61 2.26
C VAL A 240 -4.63 2.29 1.89
N SER A 241 -3.76 1.54 1.21
CA SER A 241 -2.57 2.04 0.52
C SER A 241 -1.46 2.63 1.41
N GLU A 242 -1.65 2.76 2.72
CA GLU A 242 -0.63 3.10 3.71
C GLU A 242 -0.94 2.33 4.99
N LYS A 243 0.06 2.15 5.86
CA LYS A 243 -0.22 1.62 7.20
C LYS A 243 -1.13 2.58 7.94
N LEU A 244 -2.16 2.06 8.61
CA LEU A 244 -3.04 2.88 9.43
C LEU A 244 -2.30 3.44 10.64
N GLU A 245 -1.40 2.69 11.25
CA GLU A 245 -0.51 3.22 12.29
C GLU A 245 0.60 4.10 11.69
N PRO A 246 0.92 5.26 12.30
CA PRO A 246 0.45 5.78 13.59
C PRO A 246 -0.81 6.68 13.53
N TYR A 247 -1.47 6.77 12.37
CA TYR A 247 -2.52 7.75 12.09
C TYR A 247 -3.86 7.47 12.78
N ARG A 248 -4.09 6.21 13.19
CA ARG A 248 -5.37 5.72 13.72
C ARG A 248 -6.01 6.70 14.70
N LYS A 249 -5.31 6.99 15.79
CA LYS A 249 -5.88 7.80 16.89
C LYS A 249 -6.33 9.18 16.43
N ALA A 250 -5.52 9.84 15.60
CA ALA A 250 -5.86 11.17 15.10
C ALA A 250 -7.03 11.17 14.11
N ILE A 251 -7.12 10.13 13.29
CA ILE A 251 -8.26 9.92 12.38
C ILE A 251 -9.53 9.72 13.21
N GLU A 252 -9.51 8.82 14.19
CA GLU A 252 -10.64 8.55 15.08
C GLU A 252 -11.05 9.82 15.85
N ASP A 253 -10.09 10.57 16.39
CA ASP A 253 -10.36 11.80 17.13
C ASP A 253 -10.96 12.91 16.24
N SER A 254 -10.63 12.91 14.93
CA SER A 254 -11.09 13.89 13.94
C SER A 254 -12.47 13.54 13.36
N PHE A 255 -12.66 12.28 12.97
CA PHE A 255 -13.84 11.81 12.25
C PHE A 255 -14.89 11.14 13.15
N GLY A 256 -14.53 10.74 14.37
CA GLY A 256 -15.47 10.13 15.31
C GLY A 256 -15.97 8.75 14.86
N LEU A 257 -15.10 7.99 14.18
CA LEU A 257 -15.35 6.66 13.65
C LEU A 257 -14.37 5.65 14.25
N GLU A 258 -14.66 4.37 14.08
CA GLU A 258 -13.73 3.27 14.33
C GLU A 258 -12.92 3.00 13.04
N ALA A 259 -11.60 3.07 13.12
CA ALA A 259 -10.73 2.95 11.96
C ALA A 259 -10.25 1.50 11.78
N TYR A 260 -10.18 1.03 10.54
CA TYR A 260 -9.79 -0.32 10.14
C TYR A 260 -8.72 -0.26 9.07
N ASP A 261 -7.64 -1.03 9.24
CA ASP A 261 -6.57 -1.16 8.25
C ASP A 261 -6.94 -2.15 7.14
N PHE A 262 -6.61 -1.80 5.90
CA PHE A 262 -6.94 -2.56 4.71
C PHE A 262 -5.72 -2.64 3.79
N TYR A 263 -5.04 -3.78 3.86
CA TYR A 263 -3.83 -4.06 3.09
C TYR A 263 -4.18 -4.52 1.66
N GLY A 264 -3.41 -4.02 0.70
CA GLY A 264 -3.49 -4.39 -0.70
C GLY A 264 -2.25 -3.96 -1.47
N PHE A 265 -2.06 -4.57 -2.64
CA PHE A 265 -0.97 -4.28 -3.58
C PHE A 265 -1.55 -4.27 -5.00
N THR A 266 -0.81 -3.75 -5.98
CA THR A 266 -1.37 -3.58 -7.33
C THR A 266 -1.35 -4.85 -8.16
N GLU A 267 -0.35 -5.69 -7.93
CA GLU A 267 -0.08 -6.87 -8.72
C GLU A 267 -1.15 -7.95 -8.51
N GLY A 268 -1.89 -7.91 -7.40
CA GLY A 268 -2.97 -8.84 -7.10
C GLY A 268 -3.98 -8.29 -6.09
N PHE A 269 -5.16 -8.89 -6.02
CA PHE A 269 -6.25 -8.45 -5.13
C PHE A 269 -6.22 -9.15 -3.75
N GLY A 270 -5.28 -10.07 -3.55
CA GLY A 270 -5.11 -10.90 -2.35
C GLY A 270 -4.43 -10.19 -1.17
N GLY A 271 -5.02 -9.10 -0.70
CA GLY A 271 -4.60 -8.40 0.52
C GLY A 271 -5.23 -8.92 1.82
N GLY A 272 -4.99 -8.17 2.89
CA GLY A 272 -5.46 -8.46 4.24
C GLY A 272 -6.33 -7.33 4.78
N PHE A 273 -7.11 -7.61 5.82
CA PHE A 273 -8.00 -6.62 6.43
C PHE A 273 -8.08 -6.79 7.93
N GLU A 274 -8.21 -5.69 8.64
CA GLU A 274 -8.42 -5.69 10.08
C GLU A 274 -9.86 -6.04 10.41
N CYS A 275 -10.07 -6.84 11.47
CA CYS A 275 -11.38 -7.12 12.05
C CYS A 275 -11.59 -6.29 13.32
N GLU A 276 -12.78 -6.39 13.91
CA GLU A 276 -13.22 -5.70 15.13
C GLU A 276 -12.34 -5.97 16.36
N ILE A 277 -11.50 -7.00 16.33
CA ILE A 277 -10.54 -7.31 17.40
C ILE A 277 -9.30 -6.40 17.33
N HIS A 278 -9.06 -5.73 16.20
CA HIS A 278 -7.91 -4.83 15.98
C HIS A 278 -6.55 -5.43 16.33
N ASN A 279 -6.38 -6.73 16.06
CA ASN A 279 -5.15 -7.47 16.36
C ASN A 279 -4.62 -8.22 15.13
N GLY A 280 -4.01 -7.47 14.23
CA GLY A 280 -3.50 -7.97 12.95
C GLY A 280 -4.57 -8.04 11.86
N LEU A 281 -4.14 -8.38 10.65
CA LEU A 281 -4.95 -8.42 9.45
C LEU A 281 -5.24 -9.86 9.06
N HIS A 282 -6.50 -10.18 8.80
CA HIS A 282 -6.91 -11.44 8.21
C HIS A 282 -6.52 -11.51 6.74
N PHE A 283 -5.94 -12.64 6.31
CA PHE A 283 -5.62 -12.92 4.90
C PHE A 283 -6.51 -14.06 4.38
N PRO A 284 -7.60 -13.76 3.65
CA PRO A 284 -8.55 -14.79 3.18
C PRO A 284 -7.95 -15.84 2.26
N CYS A 285 -6.92 -15.48 1.50
CA CYS A 285 -6.25 -16.36 0.54
C CYS A 285 -7.13 -17.01 -0.54
N LEU A 286 -8.42 -16.65 -0.71
CA LEU A 286 -9.33 -17.37 -1.63
C LEU A 286 -8.89 -17.44 -3.10
N ASN A 287 -8.04 -16.52 -3.54
CA ASN A 287 -7.55 -16.46 -4.92
C ASN A 287 -6.01 -16.36 -4.99
N SER A 288 -5.34 -16.80 -3.93
CA SER A 288 -3.88 -16.79 -3.85
C SER A 288 -3.35 -17.73 -2.78
N ILE A 289 -2.27 -18.44 -3.10
CA ILE A 289 -1.42 -19.11 -2.13
C ILE A 289 -0.42 -18.08 -1.61
N LEU A 290 -0.31 -17.96 -0.30
CA LEU A 290 0.67 -17.11 0.35
C LEU A 290 1.73 -18.00 1.02
N GLU A 291 2.98 -17.57 0.91
CA GLU A 291 4.14 -18.14 1.59
C GLU A 291 4.83 -17.03 2.39
N ILE A 292 5.62 -17.40 3.40
CA ILE A 292 6.53 -16.51 4.12
C ILE A 292 7.95 -17.06 3.92
N ILE A 293 8.86 -16.22 3.43
CA ILE A 293 10.30 -16.48 3.55
C ILE A 293 10.71 -16.08 4.96
N PRO A 294 11.09 -17.02 5.85
CA PRO A 294 11.46 -16.73 7.22
C PRO A 294 12.64 -15.74 7.35
N GLU A 295 12.74 -15.07 8.50
CA GLU A 295 13.78 -14.07 8.73
C GLU A 295 15.21 -14.64 8.61
N ASP A 296 15.44 -15.84 9.14
CA ASP A 296 16.74 -16.52 9.07
C ASP A 296 17.12 -16.90 7.64
N GLU A 297 16.14 -17.23 6.80
CA GLU A 297 16.33 -17.44 5.36
C GLU A 297 16.73 -16.14 4.63
N LEU A 298 16.11 -15.02 4.99
CA LEU A 298 16.50 -13.70 4.47
C LEU A 298 17.91 -13.30 4.93
N GLU A 299 18.29 -13.62 6.17
CA GLU A 299 19.64 -13.38 6.69
C GLU A 299 20.71 -14.22 5.98
N LYS A 300 20.37 -15.45 5.54
CA LYS A 300 21.26 -16.29 4.72
C LYS A 300 21.41 -15.70 3.32
N GLU A 301 20.31 -15.30 2.68
CA GLU A 301 20.33 -14.62 1.37
C GLU A 301 21.18 -13.33 1.39
N GLU A 302 21.14 -12.57 2.48
CA GLU A 302 21.95 -11.35 2.62
C GLU A 302 23.46 -11.65 2.69
N LYS A 303 23.85 -12.82 3.21
CA LYS A 303 25.25 -13.24 3.32
C LYS A 303 25.78 -13.87 2.04
N ASP A 304 24.92 -14.54 1.28
CA ASP A 304 25.25 -15.15 -0.01
C ASP A 304 24.18 -14.80 -1.05
N PRO A 305 24.46 -13.87 -1.98
CA PRO A 305 23.53 -13.50 -3.04
C PRO A 305 23.12 -14.65 -3.98
N ASN A 306 23.85 -15.76 -3.99
CA ASN A 306 23.50 -16.95 -4.78
C ASN A 306 22.59 -17.92 -4.02
N TYR A 307 22.40 -17.71 -2.71
CA TYR A 307 21.47 -18.49 -1.91
C TYR A 307 20.03 -18.18 -2.30
N ILE A 308 19.24 -19.22 -2.57
CA ILE A 308 17.81 -19.09 -2.83
C ILE A 308 17.08 -19.46 -1.55
N PRO A 309 16.40 -18.51 -0.89
CA PRO A 309 15.78 -18.78 0.40
C PRO A 309 14.58 -19.72 0.27
N GLU A 310 14.33 -20.49 1.32
CA GLU A 310 13.13 -21.32 1.41
C GLU A 310 11.93 -20.50 1.90
N ALA A 311 10.73 -20.92 1.51
CA ALA A 311 9.49 -20.29 1.98
C ALA A 311 8.53 -21.33 2.53
N ILE A 312 7.81 -20.94 3.58
CA ILE A 312 6.86 -21.77 4.31
C ILE A 312 5.46 -21.33 3.91
N LEU A 313 4.54 -22.28 3.67
CA LEU A 313 3.16 -21.93 3.31
C LEU A 313 2.47 -21.23 4.48
N LEU A 314 1.57 -20.28 4.20
CA LEU A 314 0.85 -19.59 5.27
C LEU A 314 0.00 -20.54 6.13
N SER A 315 -0.37 -21.71 5.63
CA SER A 315 -1.06 -22.76 6.39
C SER A 315 -0.16 -23.51 7.39
N GLU A 316 1.16 -23.37 7.25
CA GLU A 316 2.19 -24.09 8.02
C GLU A 316 2.89 -23.17 9.04
N VAL A 317 2.50 -21.89 9.13
CA VAL A 317 3.20 -20.91 9.97
C VAL A 317 2.87 -21.03 11.45
N GLU A 318 3.79 -20.53 12.27
CA GLU A 318 3.67 -20.46 13.72
C GLU A 318 3.56 -19.02 14.22
N LYS A 319 2.94 -18.85 15.39
CA LYS A 319 2.82 -17.54 16.05
C LYS A 319 4.21 -16.94 16.31
N GLY A 320 4.37 -15.65 16.02
CA GLY A 320 5.61 -14.91 16.21
C GLY A 320 6.60 -15.04 15.06
N MET A 321 6.38 -15.94 14.09
CA MET A 321 7.20 -16.05 12.89
C MET A 321 7.23 -14.70 12.15
N ARG A 322 8.44 -14.28 11.76
CA ARG A 322 8.67 -13.08 10.96
C ARG A 322 9.33 -13.44 9.65
N GLY A 323 9.04 -12.66 8.61
CA GLY A 323 9.61 -12.90 7.29
C GLY A 323 9.04 -12.01 6.20
N GLU A 324 9.34 -12.34 4.96
CA GLU A 324 8.84 -11.66 3.76
C GLU A 324 7.69 -12.43 3.14
N ILE A 325 6.58 -11.74 2.81
CA ILE A 325 5.44 -12.37 2.17
C ILE A 325 5.67 -12.59 0.66
N VAL A 326 5.29 -13.78 0.21
CA VAL A 326 5.35 -14.23 -1.18
C VAL A 326 3.96 -14.66 -1.62
N ALA A 327 3.56 -14.33 -2.83
CA ALA A 327 2.27 -14.73 -3.39
C ALA A 327 2.38 -15.52 -4.68
N THR A 328 1.53 -16.52 -4.77
CA THR A 328 1.13 -17.14 -6.03
C THR A 328 -0.37 -16.91 -6.22
N ASP A 329 -0.78 -16.19 -7.25
CA ASP A 329 -2.20 -15.97 -7.54
C ASP A 329 -2.70 -16.83 -8.69
N PHE A 330 -4.01 -16.81 -8.90
CA PHE A 330 -4.64 -17.58 -9.97
C PHE A 330 -5.13 -16.72 -11.14
N LYS A 331 -4.44 -15.62 -11.45
CA LYS A 331 -4.85 -14.73 -12.54
C LYS A 331 -4.64 -15.34 -13.92
N GLU A 332 -5.53 -15.02 -14.84
CA GLU A 332 -5.50 -15.44 -16.24
C GLU A 332 -4.54 -14.59 -17.06
N ALA A 333 -4.62 -13.26 -16.95
CA ALA A 333 -3.84 -12.36 -17.79
C ALA A 333 -2.33 -12.43 -17.50
N ILE A 334 -1.94 -12.14 -16.25
CA ILE A 334 -0.55 -12.21 -15.79
C ILE A 334 -0.54 -12.98 -14.45
N PRO A 335 -0.37 -14.31 -14.47
CA PRO A 335 -0.24 -15.07 -13.24
C PRO A 335 1.03 -14.66 -12.50
N LEU A 336 0.92 -14.44 -11.20
CA LEU A 336 2.08 -14.26 -10.34
C LEU A 336 2.41 -15.59 -9.69
N ILE A 337 3.63 -16.08 -9.86
CA ILE A 337 4.11 -17.36 -9.33
C ILE A 337 5.29 -17.07 -8.40
N ARG A 338 5.14 -17.36 -7.11
CA ARG A 338 6.15 -17.06 -6.07
C ARG A 338 6.68 -15.63 -6.17
N TYR A 339 5.77 -14.68 -6.30
CA TYR A 339 6.06 -13.27 -6.38
C TYR A 339 6.39 -12.70 -5.00
N ARG A 340 7.63 -12.22 -4.85
CA ARG A 340 8.12 -11.52 -3.67
C ARG A 340 7.54 -10.12 -3.63
N MET A 341 6.58 -9.90 -2.72
CA MET A 341 5.98 -8.57 -2.52
C MET A 341 6.95 -7.59 -1.87
N ARG A 342 8.00 -8.12 -1.24
CA ARG A 342 8.95 -7.37 -0.41
C ARG A 342 8.32 -6.74 0.82
N ASP A 343 7.13 -7.18 1.24
CA ASP A 343 6.51 -6.72 2.49
C ASP A 343 6.87 -7.68 3.63
N ARG A 344 7.41 -7.14 4.73
CA ARG A 344 7.76 -7.90 5.93
C ARG A 344 6.55 -8.01 6.85
N VAL A 345 6.32 -9.21 7.34
CA VAL A 345 5.17 -9.55 8.17
C VAL A 345 5.59 -10.26 9.46
N GLU A 346 4.74 -10.14 10.48
CA GLU A 346 4.75 -10.96 11.69
C GLU A 346 3.46 -11.76 11.77
N VAL A 347 3.54 -13.06 12.05
CA VAL A 347 2.39 -13.90 12.31
C VAL A 347 1.87 -13.62 13.71
N ILE A 348 0.74 -12.94 13.82
CA ILE A 348 0.09 -12.62 15.10
C ILE A 348 -0.61 -13.86 15.66
N SER A 349 -1.32 -14.58 14.81
CA SER A 349 -2.01 -15.81 15.16
C SER A 349 -2.26 -16.64 13.90
N PRO A 350 -1.85 -17.93 13.88
CA PRO A 350 -2.28 -18.84 12.82
C PRO A 350 -3.70 -19.39 13.07
N GLU A 351 -4.18 -19.32 14.30
CA GLU A 351 -5.45 -19.91 14.75
C GLU A 351 -6.66 -19.04 14.42
N GLU A 352 -7.85 -19.65 14.55
CA GLU A 352 -9.14 -18.99 14.43
C GLU A 352 -9.24 -17.77 15.36
N CYS A 353 -9.86 -16.71 14.86
CA CYS A 353 -10.02 -15.47 15.57
C CYS A 353 -11.40 -15.41 16.24
N GLU A 354 -11.47 -14.69 17.36
CA GLU A 354 -12.69 -14.31 18.07
C GLU A 354 -13.75 -13.60 17.19
N CYS A 355 -13.42 -13.17 15.97
CA CYS A 355 -14.38 -12.68 14.96
C CYS A 355 -15.01 -13.79 14.09
N ASP A 356 -14.89 -15.05 14.51
CA ASP A 356 -15.33 -16.27 13.82
C ASP A 356 -14.74 -16.39 12.41
N ARG A 357 -13.48 -15.99 12.25
CA ARG A 357 -12.73 -16.19 10.99
C ARG A 357 -11.57 -17.13 11.24
N SER A 358 -11.49 -18.15 10.41
CA SER A 358 -10.51 -19.22 10.45
C SER A 358 -9.17 -18.88 9.78
N THR A 359 -9.04 -17.66 9.22
CA THR A 359 -7.86 -17.23 8.48
C THR A 359 -6.76 -16.68 9.41
N PRO A 360 -5.48 -16.95 9.14
CA PRO A 360 -4.37 -16.39 9.89
C PRO A 360 -4.39 -14.86 9.93
N ARG A 361 -3.91 -14.32 11.05
CA ARG A 361 -3.73 -12.88 11.26
C ARG A 361 -2.25 -12.51 11.18
N LEU A 362 -1.92 -11.58 10.28
CA LEU A 362 -0.55 -11.07 10.10
C LEU A 362 -0.50 -9.56 10.35
N LYS A 363 0.65 -9.07 10.83
CA LYS A 363 0.93 -7.65 10.95
C LYS A 363 2.00 -7.25 9.94
N ILE A 364 1.75 -6.18 9.18
CA ILE A 364 2.77 -5.63 8.26
C ILE A 364 3.79 -4.82 9.07
N ILE A 365 5.02 -5.32 9.20
CA ILE A 365 6.10 -4.69 9.96
C ILE A 365 6.86 -3.66 9.11
N GLY A 366 6.98 -3.87 7.81
CA GLY A 366 7.72 -2.97 6.93
C GLY A 366 7.90 -3.56 5.54
N ARG A 367 8.95 -3.15 4.85
CA ARG A 367 9.36 -3.75 3.57
C ARG A 367 10.80 -4.26 3.65
N THR A 368 11.13 -5.34 2.95
CA THR A 368 12.51 -5.82 2.73
C THR A 368 13.20 -4.98 1.66
N ASP A 369 12.45 -4.41 0.72
CA ASP A 369 12.98 -3.38 -0.17
C ASP A 369 13.06 -2.03 0.57
N ALA A 370 14.19 -1.35 0.44
CA ALA A 370 14.38 -0.07 1.09
C ALA A 370 13.59 0.99 0.30
N MET A 371 12.48 1.47 0.85
CA MET A 371 11.64 2.54 0.28
C MET A 371 11.58 3.73 1.23
N ILE A 372 11.79 4.93 0.70
CA ILE A 372 11.50 6.21 1.37
C ILE A 372 10.02 6.51 1.14
N THR A 373 9.23 6.51 2.22
CA THR A 373 7.80 6.90 2.18
C THR A 373 7.65 8.28 2.79
N ILE A 374 7.11 9.24 2.02
CA ILE A 374 6.90 10.63 2.45
C ILE A 374 5.49 11.05 2.04
N GLY A 375 4.53 10.95 2.96
CA GLY A 375 3.12 11.16 2.64
C GLY A 375 2.66 10.19 1.55
N LEU A 376 2.12 10.74 0.45
CA LEU A 376 1.65 9.97 -0.71
C LEU A 376 2.78 9.52 -1.66
N ILE A 377 4.01 10.01 -1.49
CA ILE A 377 5.14 9.72 -2.37
C ILE A 377 5.96 8.55 -1.81
N ARG A 378 6.26 7.58 -2.67
CA ARG A 378 7.09 6.40 -2.36
C ARG A 378 8.27 6.35 -3.33
N MET A 379 9.48 6.58 -2.80
CA MET A 379 10.72 6.61 -3.58
C MET A 379 11.61 5.41 -3.21
N PRO A 380 12.04 4.57 -4.17
CA PRO A 380 12.99 3.50 -3.89
C PRO A 380 14.32 4.07 -3.41
N VAL A 381 14.82 3.56 -2.28
CA VAL A 381 16.12 3.94 -1.73
C VAL A 381 17.23 3.71 -2.77
N PRO A 382 17.31 2.59 -3.51
CA PRO A 382 18.36 2.43 -4.53
C PRO A 382 18.38 3.52 -5.59
N ILE A 383 17.21 4.01 -6.04
CA ILE A 383 17.14 5.11 -7.01
C ILE A 383 17.65 6.41 -6.37
N ILE A 384 17.24 6.70 -5.14
CA ILE A 384 17.72 7.88 -4.41
C ILE A 384 19.23 7.78 -4.14
N GLU A 385 19.73 6.57 -3.88
CA GLU A 385 21.17 6.30 -3.75
C GLU A 385 21.92 6.60 -5.04
N ASP A 386 21.47 6.09 -6.18
CA ASP A 386 22.10 6.37 -7.48
C ASP A 386 22.15 7.87 -7.78
N LEU A 387 21.10 8.61 -7.42
CA LEU A 387 21.01 10.06 -7.61
C LEU A 387 21.93 10.85 -6.68
N ILE A 388 22.20 10.35 -5.47
CA ILE A 388 23.00 11.03 -4.43
C ILE A 388 24.47 10.59 -4.46
N LEU A 389 24.77 9.34 -4.80
CA LEU A 389 26.12 8.76 -4.72
C LEU A 389 26.92 8.89 -6.02
N LYS A 390 26.30 9.37 -7.10
CA LYS A 390 27.02 9.71 -8.33
C LYS A 390 28.09 10.77 -8.06
N LYS A 391 29.11 10.80 -8.92
CA LYS A 391 30.14 11.83 -8.86
C LYS A 391 29.56 13.16 -9.34
N PHE A 392 29.76 14.22 -8.57
CA PHE A 392 29.45 15.59 -8.96
C PHE A 392 30.73 16.40 -9.17
N ASP A 393 30.62 17.53 -9.85
CA ASP A 393 31.78 18.37 -10.15
C ASP A 393 32.37 19.00 -8.88
N ASN A 394 31.49 19.35 -7.93
CA ASN A 394 31.86 20.02 -6.69
C ASN A 394 31.94 19.10 -5.46
N GLY A 395 31.75 17.79 -5.61
CA GLY A 395 31.91 16.85 -4.51
C GLY A 395 31.49 15.41 -4.84
N LYS A 396 31.65 14.53 -3.86
CA LYS A 396 31.15 13.16 -3.91
C LYS A 396 30.64 12.77 -2.54
N VAL A 397 29.44 12.18 -2.47
CA VAL A 397 28.85 11.72 -1.21
C VAL A 397 29.46 10.38 -0.82
N ASN A 398 29.87 10.24 0.45
CA ASN A 398 30.32 8.98 1.04
C ASN A 398 29.17 8.28 1.79
N ILE A 399 28.51 9.02 2.69
CA ILE A 399 27.41 8.53 3.52
C ILE A 399 26.26 9.53 3.45
N TRP A 400 25.03 9.05 3.51
CA TRP A 400 23.85 9.91 3.55
C TRP A 400 22.79 9.35 4.49
N GLU A 401 21.92 10.24 4.95
CA GLU A 401 20.76 9.93 5.75
C GLU A 401 19.63 10.90 5.40
N ILE A 402 18.43 10.37 5.20
CA ILE A 402 17.19 11.16 5.11
C ILE A 402 16.52 11.16 6.48
N PHE A 403 16.20 12.35 6.97
CA PHE A 403 15.38 12.56 8.15
C PHE A 403 14.02 13.12 7.75
N ILE A 404 12.95 12.42 8.12
CA ILE A 404 11.57 12.80 7.84
C ILE A 404 10.94 13.30 9.14
N SER A 405 10.56 14.58 9.12
CA SER A 405 9.84 15.29 10.18
C SER A 405 8.49 15.78 9.64
N ARG A 406 7.83 16.68 10.36
CA ARG A 406 6.58 17.33 9.91
C ARG A 406 6.61 18.82 10.19
N GLU A 407 5.89 19.56 9.36
CA GLU A 407 5.50 20.95 9.61
C GLU A 407 3.98 21.04 9.48
N GLY A 408 3.28 21.08 10.62
CA GLY A 408 1.86 20.73 10.67
C GLY A 408 1.63 19.27 10.27
N PHE A 409 0.73 19.02 9.31
CA PHE A 409 0.49 17.67 8.77
C PHE A 409 1.34 17.35 7.55
N LYS A 410 2.00 18.34 6.93
CA LYS A 410 2.87 18.11 5.78
C LYS A 410 4.15 17.41 6.22
N PRO A 411 4.50 16.25 5.63
CA PRO A 411 5.81 15.65 5.84
C PRO A 411 6.92 16.60 5.39
N LYS A 412 8.03 16.63 6.12
CA LYS A 412 9.17 17.50 5.86
C LYS A 412 10.46 16.68 5.79
N LEU A 413 11.10 16.65 4.62
CA LEU A 413 12.32 15.89 4.37
C LEU A 413 13.56 16.77 4.55
N THR A 414 14.53 16.27 5.31
CA THR A 414 15.89 16.81 5.40
C THR A 414 16.87 15.75 4.94
N LEU A 415 17.74 16.08 3.99
CA LEU A 415 18.85 15.21 3.59
C LEU A 415 20.12 15.62 4.33
N THR A 416 20.82 14.69 4.95
CA THR A 416 22.14 14.90 5.52
C THR A 416 23.15 14.05 4.76
N VAL A 417 24.27 14.65 4.35
CA VAL A 417 25.34 13.99 3.61
C VAL A 417 26.68 14.19 4.30
N GLU A 418 27.46 13.12 4.41
CA GLU A 418 28.90 13.14 4.67
C GLU A 418 29.61 12.99 3.33
N PRO A 419 30.36 14.00 2.87
CA PRO A 419 31.09 13.92 1.61
C PRO A 419 32.38 13.11 1.77
N GLU A 420 32.77 12.38 0.72
CA GLU A 420 34.15 11.88 0.55
C GLU A 420 35.10 13.07 0.35
N TYR A 421 34.66 14.04 -0.46
CA TYR A 421 35.29 15.34 -0.63
C TYR A 421 34.25 16.37 -1.08
N VAL A 422 34.51 17.64 -0.79
CA VAL A 422 33.71 18.77 -1.29
C VAL A 422 34.65 19.90 -1.70
N LYS A 423 34.42 20.52 -2.86
CA LYS A 423 35.18 21.67 -3.38
C LYS A 423 34.49 22.99 -3.06
N ASP A 424 33.18 23.02 -3.30
CA ASP A 424 32.30 24.17 -3.05
C ASP A 424 30.98 23.62 -2.50
N GLU A 425 30.73 23.85 -1.21
CA GLU A 425 29.57 23.29 -0.52
C GLU A 425 28.24 23.80 -1.08
N VAL A 426 28.18 25.06 -1.53
CA VAL A 426 26.94 25.66 -2.04
C VAL A 426 26.59 25.05 -3.39
N LYS A 427 27.57 24.96 -4.29
CA LYS A 427 27.37 24.31 -5.60
C LYS A 427 27.08 22.82 -5.45
N PHE A 428 27.77 22.14 -4.54
CA PHE A 428 27.56 20.72 -4.29
C PHE A 428 26.14 20.42 -3.78
N LYS A 429 25.61 21.22 -2.84
CA LYS A 429 24.21 21.09 -2.41
C LYS A 429 23.24 21.30 -3.56
N LYS A 430 23.49 22.29 -4.42
CA LYS A 430 22.66 22.54 -5.59
C LYS A 430 22.68 21.36 -6.56
N GLU A 431 23.85 20.80 -6.85
CA GLU A 431 24.00 19.64 -7.74
C GLU A 431 23.27 18.39 -7.23
N ILE A 432 23.35 18.13 -5.92
CA ILE A 432 22.58 17.05 -5.28
C ILE A 432 21.08 17.32 -5.40
N TYR A 433 20.64 18.56 -5.11
CA TYR A 433 19.24 18.93 -5.23
C TYR A 433 18.74 18.78 -6.67
N ASP A 434 19.47 19.29 -7.66
CA ASP A 434 19.11 19.20 -9.08
C ASP A 434 19.06 17.74 -9.55
N SER A 435 19.97 16.89 -9.05
CA SER A 435 19.93 15.43 -9.29
C SER A 435 18.68 14.79 -8.69
N LEU A 436 18.35 15.09 -7.43
CA LEU A 436 17.10 14.61 -6.83
C LEU A 436 15.88 15.13 -7.57
N TYR A 437 15.87 16.41 -7.94
CA TYR A 437 14.78 17.06 -8.66
C TYR A 437 14.62 16.54 -10.10
N SER A 438 15.67 15.96 -10.70
CA SER A 438 15.55 15.22 -11.98
C SER A 438 14.72 13.94 -11.87
N PHE A 439 14.49 13.46 -10.64
CA PHE A 439 13.58 12.36 -10.40
C PHE A 439 12.14 12.89 -10.33
N ASP A 440 11.32 12.47 -11.30
CA ASP A 440 9.91 12.87 -11.48
C ASP A 440 9.10 12.85 -10.16
N LEU A 441 9.41 11.96 -9.22
CA LEU A 441 8.71 11.87 -7.93
C LEU A 441 9.08 12.89 -6.91
N PHE A 442 10.37 13.15 -6.84
CA PHE A 442 10.85 14.18 -5.97
C PHE A 442 10.33 15.53 -6.49
N GLN A 443 10.42 15.76 -7.82
CA GLN A 443 9.85 16.93 -8.48
C GLN A 443 8.35 17.09 -8.20
N ARG A 444 7.52 16.11 -8.58
CA ARG A 444 6.06 16.20 -8.36
C ARG A 444 5.69 16.35 -6.89
N GLY A 445 6.44 15.71 -5.99
CA GLY A 445 6.20 15.82 -4.57
C GLY A 445 6.45 17.23 -4.03
N VAL A 446 7.48 17.90 -4.54
CA VAL A 446 7.79 19.31 -4.22
C VAL A 446 6.78 20.25 -4.92
N ASP A 447 6.56 20.09 -6.22
CA ASP A 447 5.74 21.00 -7.04
C ASP A 447 4.25 21.00 -6.63
N ASN A 448 3.72 19.84 -6.21
CA ASN A 448 2.33 19.71 -5.73
C ASN A 448 2.22 19.84 -4.20
N GLU A 449 3.29 20.28 -3.53
CA GLU A 449 3.37 20.46 -2.09
C GLU A 449 2.93 19.22 -1.27
N LEU A 450 3.20 18.02 -1.77
CA LEU A 450 2.90 16.75 -1.10
C LEU A 450 3.83 16.52 0.09
N PHE A 451 5.04 17.09 0.05
CA PHE A 451 5.95 17.20 1.17
C PHE A 451 6.79 18.48 1.05
N ILE A 452 7.40 18.90 2.15
CA ILE A 452 8.34 20.02 2.20
C ILE A 452 9.76 19.47 2.11
N PHE A 453 10.51 19.87 1.09
CA PHE A 453 11.96 19.66 1.09
C PHE A 453 12.62 20.79 1.89
N ASP A 454 13.16 20.47 3.08
CA ASP A 454 13.72 21.47 4.00
C ASP A 454 15.07 21.98 3.52
N LYS A 455 16.07 21.10 3.49
CA LYS A 455 17.47 21.42 3.14
C LYS A 455 18.34 20.18 3.00
N ILE A 456 19.53 20.42 2.45
CA ILE A 456 20.67 19.50 2.45
C ILE A 456 21.68 19.98 3.50
N LYS A 457 21.94 19.15 4.51
CA LYS A 457 23.00 19.35 5.51
C LYS A 457 24.25 18.60 5.07
N VAL A 458 25.37 19.29 4.99
CA VAL A 458 26.69 18.67 4.77
C VAL A 458 27.39 18.60 6.13
N VAL A 459 27.85 17.42 6.52
CA VAL A 459 28.51 17.19 7.81
C VAL A 459 29.85 16.49 7.62
N SER A 460 30.81 16.75 8.50
CA SER A 460 32.13 16.09 8.46
C SER A 460 32.10 14.62 8.89
N LYS A 461 31.09 14.23 9.67
CA LYS A 461 30.88 12.85 10.11
C LYS A 461 29.40 12.59 10.39
N LEU A 462 28.84 11.58 9.73
CA LEU A 462 27.46 11.13 9.89
C LEU A 462 27.43 9.82 10.68
N LYS A 463 26.93 9.88 11.91
CA LYS A 463 26.67 8.68 12.72
C LYS A 463 25.29 8.14 12.41
N LEU A 464 25.23 7.07 11.63
CA LEU A 464 23.98 6.34 11.41
C LEU A 464 23.59 5.58 12.68
N GLU A 465 22.35 5.73 13.13
CA GLU A 465 21.82 4.93 14.23
C GLU A 465 21.70 3.45 13.81
N VAL A 466 22.07 2.57 14.74
CA VAL A 466 22.02 1.12 14.60
C VAL A 466 20.92 0.61 15.54
N TYR A 467 19.93 -0.11 15.01
CA TYR A 467 18.83 -0.68 15.79
C TYR A 467 18.69 -2.17 15.52
N GLY A 468 19.02 -3.01 16.50
CA GLY A 468 18.99 -4.47 16.35
C GLY A 468 19.91 -4.98 15.22
N GLN A 469 20.45 -6.19 15.36
CA GLN A 469 21.20 -6.94 14.31
C GLN A 469 22.18 -6.15 13.40
N GLY A 470 22.73 -5.01 13.81
CA GLY A 470 23.79 -4.29 13.09
C GLY A 470 23.39 -3.47 11.85
N LYS A 471 22.10 -3.37 11.47
CA LYS A 471 21.69 -2.60 10.26
C LYS A 471 21.67 -1.09 10.51
N ARG A 472 22.34 -0.33 9.63
CA ARG A 472 22.37 1.15 9.64
C ARG A 472 21.17 1.69 8.85
N ARG A 473 20.28 2.45 9.49
CA ARG A 473 19.14 3.07 8.78
C ARG A 473 19.58 4.34 8.07
N LYS A 474 19.42 4.38 6.74
CA LYS A 474 19.60 5.61 5.92
C LYS A 474 18.35 6.49 5.87
N VAL A 475 17.22 6.01 6.40
CA VAL A 475 15.96 6.76 6.47
C VAL A 475 15.45 6.73 7.89
N ARG A 476 15.29 7.91 8.48
CA ARG A 476 14.82 8.12 9.85
C ARG A 476 13.55 8.93 9.85
N HIS A 477 12.70 8.64 10.83
CA HIS A 477 11.53 9.46 11.12
C HIS A 477 11.74 10.10 12.50
N HIS A 478 11.23 11.31 12.70
CA HIS A 478 11.26 11.97 14.00
C HIS A 478 10.61 11.05 15.07
N PRO A 479 11.14 10.91 16.29
CA PRO A 479 10.54 10.04 17.33
C PRO A 479 9.08 10.39 17.65
N ASP A 480 8.76 11.69 17.59
CA ASP A 480 7.39 12.20 17.72
C ASP A 480 6.65 12.30 16.38
N PHE A 481 7.13 11.72 15.28
CA PHE A 481 6.38 11.65 14.02
C PHE A 481 5.01 10.98 14.21
N GLU A 482 4.91 10.10 15.21
CA GLU A 482 3.69 9.44 15.68
C GLU A 482 2.93 10.24 16.76
N LYS A 483 3.61 11.10 17.53
CA LYS A 483 3.03 11.85 18.67
C LYS A 483 2.58 13.27 18.32
N SER A 484 3.14 13.87 17.25
CA SER A 484 2.80 15.21 16.77
C SER A 484 1.45 15.27 16.04
N VAL A 485 0.72 14.15 15.97
CA VAL A 485 -0.67 14.12 15.50
C VAL A 485 -1.67 14.54 16.59
N LYS A 486 -1.18 14.94 17.77
CA LYS A 486 -1.98 15.62 18.78
C LYS A 486 -2.24 17.06 18.32
N MET A 487 -3.38 17.24 17.66
CA MET A 487 -3.99 18.53 17.33
C MET A 487 -4.86 19.05 18.45
#